data_AF-R4G2G3-F1
#
_entry.id   AF-R4G2G3-F1
#
_cell.length_a   1.000
_cell.length_b   1.000
_cell.length_c   1.000
_cell.angle_alpha   90.00
_cell.angle_beta   90.00
_cell.angle_gamma   90.00
#
_symmetry.space_group_name_H-M   'P 1'
#
loop_
_entity.id
_entity.type
_entity.pdbx_description
1 polymer ?
#
loop_
_entity_poly.entity_id
_entity_poly.type
_entity_poly.pdbx_seq_one_letter_code
_entity_poly.pdbx_strand_id
1 'polypeptide(L)'
;MQPEGEVTLESFGEWREKKLLPRKRNDNAQLLTRIDFSENVVGLGYVGTLCSPKSSVAVIQDYSRRASVMASVMAHELGHNLGINHDSASCNCNAGRCIMSAIISDEPLYEFSSCSVQEHQRYLLRHRPQCILNKPLSTDIVTPAVCGNYFVEWEKNVMWFSSGLSKVPAANAANL
;
A
#
# COMPACT_ATOMS: atom_id res chain seq x y z
N MET A 1 15.26 -25.59 4.15
CA MET A 1 13.94 -25.20 3.61
C MET A 1 13.77 -23.72 3.85
N GLN A 2 13.58 -22.92 2.80
CA GLN A 2 13.09 -21.55 2.95
C GLN A 2 11.66 -21.62 3.51
N PRO A 3 11.26 -20.73 4.44
CA PRO A 3 9.91 -20.75 4.97
C PRO A 3 8.90 -20.38 3.88
N GLU A 4 7.75 -21.04 3.93
CA GLU A 4 6.63 -20.76 3.04
C GLU A 4 6.05 -19.38 3.35
N GLY A 5 5.91 -18.53 2.32
CA GLY A 5 5.36 -17.18 2.47
C GLY A 5 3.94 -17.19 3.06
N GLU A 6 3.15 -18.21 2.72
CA GLU A 6 1.79 -18.42 3.23
C GLU A 6 1.75 -18.62 4.76
N VAL A 7 2.63 -19.48 5.30
CA VAL A 7 2.74 -19.72 6.76
C VAL A 7 3.12 -18.43 7.48
N THR A 8 4.00 -17.64 6.88
CA THR A 8 4.43 -16.34 7.44
C THR A 8 3.28 -15.33 7.43
N LEU A 9 2.54 -15.24 6.32
CA LEU A 9 1.40 -14.35 6.17
C LEU A 9 0.28 -14.69 7.17
N GLU A 10 -0.05 -15.98 7.31
CA GLU A 10 -1.05 -16.44 8.26
C GLU A 10 -0.64 -16.08 9.71
N SER A 11 0.60 -16.43 10.08
CA SER A 11 1.14 -16.15 11.42
C SER A 11 1.15 -14.65 11.72
N PHE A 12 1.51 -13.82 10.73
CA PHE A 12 1.51 -12.37 10.88
C PHE A 12 0.09 -11.80 11.03
N GLY A 13 -0.88 -12.32 10.26
CA GLY A 13 -2.29 -11.96 10.39
C GLY A 13 -2.85 -12.29 11.78
N GLU A 14 -2.52 -13.47 12.32
CA GLU A 14 -2.90 -13.84 13.69
C GLU A 14 -2.28 -12.93 14.74
N TRP A 15 -1.00 -12.58 14.57
CA TRP A 15 -0.34 -11.65 15.46
C TRP A 15 -0.97 -10.26 15.38
N ARG A 16 -1.32 -9.77 14.18
CA ARG A 16 -1.99 -8.47 14.02
C ARG A 16 -3.29 -8.46 14.80
N GLU A 17 -4.14 -9.45 14.59
CA GLU A 17 -5.44 -9.56 15.25
C GLU A 17 -5.31 -9.69 16.78
N LYS A 18 -4.51 -10.64 17.25
CA LYS A 18 -4.48 -11.04 18.67
C LYS A 18 -3.57 -10.16 19.52
N LYS A 19 -2.56 -9.49 18.92
CA LYS A 19 -1.49 -8.79 19.65
C LYS A 19 -1.31 -7.33 19.26
N LEU A 20 -1.47 -6.94 18.00
CA LEU A 20 -1.29 -5.55 17.57
C LEU A 20 -2.55 -4.71 17.77
N LEU A 21 -3.67 -5.13 17.18
CA LEU A 21 -4.93 -4.38 17.19
C LEU A 21 -5.45 -4.03 18.59
N PRO A 22 -5.27 -4.87 19.63
CA PRO A 22 -5.64 -4.49 21.00
C PRO A 22 -4.87 -3.30 21.58
N ARG A 23 -3.71 -2.95 21.01
CA ARG A 23 -2.80 -1.89 21.52
C ARG A 23 -2.61 -0.73 20.56
N LYS A 24 -2.79 -0.94 19.25
CA LYS A 24 -2.63 0.07 18.21
C LYS A 24 -3.65 -0.19 17.11
N ARG A 25 -4.55 0.77 16.88
CA ARG A 25 -5.49 0.72 15.77
C ARG A 25 -4.75 1.01 14.46
N ASN A 26 -5.00 0.20 13.44
CA ASN A 26 -4.52 0.42 12.08
C ASN A 26 -5.40 -0.37 11.08
N ASP A 27 -5.58 0.17 9.88
CA ASP A 27 -6.49 -0.39 8.87
C ASP A 27 -5.88 -1.58 8.12
N ASN A 28 -4.55 -1.54 7.94
CA ASN A 28 -3.74 -2.56 7.28
C ASN A 28 -2.37 -2.64 7.97
N ALA A 29 -1.66 -3.77 7.85
CA ALA A 29 -0.27 -3.86 8.26
C ALA A 29 0.56 -4.63 7.22
N GLN A 30 1.77 -4.16 6.96
CA GLN A 30 2.72 -4.86 6.10
C GLN A 30 3.96 -5.25 6.89
N LEU A 31 4.42 -6.49 6.76
CA LEU A 31 5.64 -6.98 7.38
C LEU A 31 6.77 -6.99 6.35
N LEU A 32 7.80 -6.19 6.56
CA LEU A 32 9.06 -6.29 5.81
C LEU A 32 9.99 -7.28 6.51
N THR A 33 10.57 -8.21 5.74
CA THR A 33 11.46 -9.24 6.28
C THR A 33 12.65 -9.51 5.36
N ARG A 34 13.80 -9.87 5.92
CA ARG A 34 14.98 -10.36 5.16
C ARG A 34 15.00 -11.86 4.96
N ILE A 35 13.91 -12.53 5.34
CA ILE A 35 13.72 -13.94 5.08
C ILE A 35 13.42 -14.12 3.59
N ASP A 36 14.21 -14.95 2.92
CA ASP A 36 13.91 -15.36 1.55
C ASP A 36 12.76 -16.37 1.55
N PHE A 37 11.68 -16.06 0.84
CA PHE A 37 10.59 -17.00 0.64
C PHE A 37 10.92 -17.99 -0.48
N SER A 38 10.23 -19.12 -0.49
CA SER A 38 10.32 -20.11 -1.56
C SER A 38 9.71 -19.59 -2.89
N GLU A 39 10.00 -20.30 -3.98
CA GLU A 39 9.32 -20.14 -5.29
C GLU A 39 9.43 -18.76 -5.96
N ASN A 40 10.50 -18.00 -5.66
CA ASN A 40 10.70 -16.63 -6.16
C ASN A 40 9.54 -15.68 -5.80
N VAL A 41 8.88 -15.90 -4.66
CA VAL A 41 7.86 -14.98 -4.13
C VAL A 41 8.56 -13.86 -3.37
N VAL A 42 8.32 -12.60 -3.73
CA VAL A 42 8.88 -11.42 -3.03
C VAL A 42 7.87 -10.68 -2.16
N GLY A 43 6.60 -11.07 -2.24
CA GLY A 43 5.51 -10.49 -1.48
C GLY A 43 4.29 -11.40 -1.51
N LEU A 44 3.45 -11.31 -0.48
CA LEU A 44 2.18 -12.02 -0.42
C LEU A 44 1.17 -11.24 0.43
N GLY A 45 -0.05 -11.06 -0.08
CA GLY A 45 -1.17 -10.46 0.61
C GLY A 45 -2.49 -11.14 0.25
N TYR A 46 -3.45 -11.12 1.16
CA TYR A 46 -4.80 -11.62 0.87
C TYR A 46 -5.57 -10.66 -0.04
N VAL A 47 -6.37 -11.19 -0.96
CA VAL A 47 -7.14 -10.37 -1.89
C VAL A 47 -8.45 -9.87 -1.27
N GLY A 48 -8.70 -8.55 -1.33
CA GLY A 48 -9.98 -7.95 -0.96
C GLY A 48 -10.29 -7.97 0.54
N THR A 49 -9.26 -7.97 1.37
CA THR A 49 -9.37 -8.17 2.82
C THR A 49 -9.11 -6.91 3.64
N LEU A 50 -8.99 -5.74 3.01
CA LEU A 50 -8.82 -4.48 3.74
C LEU A 50 -9.85 -4.33 4.86
N CYS A 51 -9.42 -3.77 6.00
CA CYS A 51 -10.17 -3.67 7.26
C CYS A 51 -10.41 -4.98 8.03
N SER A 52 -10.19 -6.17 7.43
CA SER A 52 -10.29 -7.45 8.17
C SER A 52 -9.30 -7.47 9.34
N PRO A 53 -9.69 -7.84 10.58
CA PRO A 53 -8.79 -7.90 11.73
C PRO A 53 -7.59 -8.85 11.54
N LYS A 54 -7.82 -10.03 10.97
CA LYS A 54 -6.76 -11.01 10.68
C LYS A 54 -6.12 -10.79 9.32
N SER A 55 -6.92 -10.52 8.28
CA SER A 55 -6.48 -10.66 6.89
C SER A 55 -6.12 -9.35 6.19
N SER A 56 -6.27 -8.18 6.81
CA SER A 56 -5.77 -6.91 6.26
C SER A 56 -4.25 -6.79 6.52
N VAL A 57 -3.51 -7.71 5.90
CA VAL A 57 -2.07 -7.85 6.04
C VAL A 57 -1.40 -8.24 4.71
N ALA A 58 -0.11 -7.92 4.61
CA ALA A 58 0.81 -8.47 3.63
C ALA A 58 2.20 -8.71 4.23
N VAL A 59 2.98 -9.60 3.62
CA VAL A 59 4.39 -9.86 3.93
C VAL A 59 5.23 -9.54 2.69
N ILE A 60 6.38 -8.89 2.87
CA ILE A 60 7.25 -8.41 1.79
C ILE A 60 8.69 -8.78 2.12
N GLN A 61 9.37 -9.44 1.19
CA GLN A 61 10.79 -9.71 1.26
C GLN A 61 11.58 -8.45 0.91
N ASP A 62 12.48 -8.00 1.78
CA ASP A 62 13.44 -6.91 1.54
C ASP A 62 14.60 -7.40 0.65
N TYR A 63 14.30 -7.69 -0.63
CA TYR A 63 15.26 -8.29 -1.58
C TYR A 63 16.11 -7.26 -2.34
N SER A 64 15.76 -5.97 -2.28
CA SER A 64 16.44 -4.92 -3.04
C SER A 64 16.82 -3.72 -2.17
N ARG A 65 18.04 -3.20 -2.36
CA ARG A 65 18.48 -1.95 -1.71
C ARG A 65 17.80 -0.71 -2.30
N ARG A 66 17.12 -0.84 -3.45
CA ARG A 66 16.42 0.27 -4.11
C ARG A 66 15.05 0.44 -3.44
N ALA A 67 14.90 1.45 -2.60
CA ALA A 67 13.63 1.76 -1.93
C ALA A 67 12.45 1.94 -2.91
N SER A 68 12.71 2.44 -4.13
CA SER A 68 11.70 2.57 -5.18
C SER A 68 11.14 1.22 -5.67
N VAL A 69 12.00 0.21 -5.75
CA VAL A 69 11.58 -1.16 -6.13
C VAL A 69 10.79 -1.77 -4.99
N MET A 70 11.28 -1.63 -3.75
CA MET A 70 10.56 -2.10 -2.57
C MET A 70 9.18 -1.45 -2.41
N ALA A 71 9.07 -0.15 -2.70
CA ALA A 71 7.80 0.56 -2.70
C ALA A 71 6.80 -0.01 -3.72
N SER A 72 7.25 -0.44 -4.91
CA SER A 72 6.37 -1.05 -5.91
C SER A 72 5.80 -2.39 -5.44
N VAL A 73 6.57 -3.21 -4.72
CA VAL A 73 6.08 -4.48 -4.14
C VAL A 73 5.12 -4.22 -2.98
N MET A 74 5.42 -3.27 -2.10
CA MET A 74 4.48 -2.88 -1.03
C MET A 74 3.14 -2.35 -1.61
N ALA A 75 3.21 -1.59 -2.70
CA ALA A 75 2.02 -1.12 -3.41
C ALA A 75 1.24 -2.27 -4.10
N HIS A 76 1.95 -3.25 -4.67
CA HIS A 76 1.37 -4.46 -5.25
C HIS A 76 0.57 -5.24 -4.20
N GLU A 77 1.17 -5.55 -3.05
CA GLU A 77 0.48 -6.31 -2.01
C GLU A 77 -0.67 -5.54 -1.35
N LEU A 78 -0.53 -4.21 -1.21
CA LEU A 78 -1.65 -3.37 -0.80
C LEU A 78 -2.78 -3.41 -1.85
N GLY A 79 -2.43 -3.46 -3.13
CA GLY A 79 -3.36 -3.64 -4.24
C GLY A 79 -4.19 -4.91 -4.10
N HIS A 80 -3.55 -6.04 -3.76
CA HIS A 80 -4.26 -7.28 -3.41
C HIS A 80 -5.24 -7.05 -2.26
N ASN A 81 -4.79 -6.48 -1.13
CA ASN A 81 -5.71 -6.20 -0.01
C ASN A 81 -6.89 -5.27 -0.40
N LEU A 82 -6.68 -4.38 -1.38
CA LEU A 82 -7.67 -3.48 -1.99
C LEU A 82 -8.54 -4.14 -3.08
N GLY A 83 -8.47 -5.47 -3.21
CA GLY A 83 -9.34 -6.28 -4.07
C GLY A 83 -8.93 -6.34 -5.53
N ILE A 84 -7.65 -6.06 -5.83
CA ILE A 84 -7.11 -6.07 -7.19
C ILE A 84 -6.38 -7.38 -7.43
N ASN A 85 -6.61 -8.05 -8.55
CA ASN A 85 -5.87 -9.25 -8.93
C ASN A 85 -4.66 -8.89 -9.81
N HIS A 86 -3.84 -9.88 -10.13
CA HIS A 86 -2.78 -9.69 -11.12
C HIS A 86 -3.33 -9.24 -12.48
N ASP A 87 -2.58 -8.37 -13.15
CA ASP A 87 -2.86 -7.95 -14.51
C ASP A 87 -2.78 -9.13 -15.49
N SER A 88 -3.82 -9.27 -16.31
CA SER A 88 -3.81 -10.19 -17.45
C SER A 88 -3.03 -9.61 -18.64
N ALA A 89 -2.76 -10.41 -19.67
CA ALA A 89 -2.02 -9.97 -20.85
C ALA A 89 -2.66 -8.78 -21.62
N SER A 90 -3.95 -8.50 -21.43
CA SER A 90 -4.63 -7.34 -22.03
C SER A 90 -4.56 -6.06 -21.19
N CYS A 91 -4.09 -6.16 -19.94
CA CYS A 91 -3.99 -5.04 -19.00
C CYS A 91 -2.59 -4.40 -19.14
N ASN A 92 -2.55 -3.13 -19.56
CA ASN A 92 -1.30 -2.45 -19.91
C ASN A 92 -1.21 -1.06 -19.29
N CYS A 93 0.03 -0.61 -19.06
CA CYS A 93 0.37 0.74 -18.61
C CYS A 93 1.25 1.44 -19.65
N ASN A 94 1.34 2.77 -19.56
CA ASN A 94 2.08 3.55 -20.56
C ASN A 94 3.58 3.30 -20.47
N ALA A 95 4.08 3.12 -19.24
CA ALA A 95 5.49 2.84 -18.95
C ALA A 95 5.85 1.33 -19.08
N GLY A 96 4.99 0.52 -19.69
CA GLY A 96 5.16 -0.93 -19.81
C GLY A 96 4.44 -1.68 -18.70
N ARG A 97 5.19 -2.24 -17.75
CA ARG A 97 4.62 -3.04 -16.65
C ARG A 97 3.88 -2.16 -15.65
N CYS A 98 2.75 -2.67 -15.17
CA CYS A 98 1.93 -2.05 -14.14
C CYS A 98 2.25 -2.63 -12.76
N ILE A 99 1.88 -1.91 -11.70
CA ILE A 99 2.07 -2.34 -10.31
C ILE A 99 1.56 -3.76 -10.08
N MET A 100 0.42 -4.16 -10.65
CA MET A 100 -0.19 -5.48 -10.45
C MET A 100 0.33 -6.56 -11.42
N SER A 101 1.46 -6.34 -12.09
CA SER A 101 2.10 -7.39 -12.88
C SER A 101 2.49 -8.58 -11.99
N ALA A 102 2.17 -9.81 -12.42
CA ALA A 102 2.61 -11.03 -11.73
C ALA A 102 4.11 -11.32 -11.87
N ILE A 103 4.83 -10.54 -12.69
CA ILE A 103 6.25 -10.74 -12.98
C ILE A 103 7.05 -9.71 -12.21
N ILE A 104 8.02 -10.20 -11.43
CA ILE A 104 8.96 -9.36 -10.70
C ILE A 104 9.72 -8.44 -11.66
N SER A 105 9.87 -7.18 -11.24
CA SER A 105 10.57 -6.14 -11.99
C SER A 105 11.72 -5.59 -11.14
N ASP A 106 12.91 -5.54 -11.71
CA ASP A 106 14.05 -4.84 -11.10
C ASP A 106 13.96 -3.31 -11.25
N GLU A 107 13.04 -2.84 -12.09
CA GLU A 107 12.70 -1.43 -12.24
C GLU A 107 11.41 -1.07 -11.48
N PRO A 108 11.35 0.13 -10.87
CA PRO A 108 10.20 0.54 -10.08
C PRO A 108 8.97 0.80 -10.95
N LEU A 109 7.81 0.38 -10.43
CA LEU A 109 6.50 0.51 -11.07
C LEU A 109 5.65 1.54 -10.32
N TYR A 110 4.96 2.41 -11.06
CA TYR A 110 4.24 3.56 -10.49
C TYR A 110 2.79 3.67 -10.95
N GLU A 111 2.37 2.88 -11.94
CA GLU A 111 1.04 2.96 -12.55
C GLU A 111 0.24 1.69 -12.29
N PHE A 112 -1.02 1.85 -11.90
CA PHE A 112 -2.02 0.79 -11.95
C PHE A 112 -2.64 0.73 -13.35
N SER A 113 -2.95 -0.46 -13.83
CA SER A 113 -3.62 -0.63 -15.12
C SER A 113 -5.08 -0.17 -15.05
N SER A 114 -5.71 0.04 -16.21
CA SER A 114 -7.16 0.29 -16.26
C SER A 114 -7.98 -0.88 -15.71
N CYS A 115 -7.48 -2.12 -15.83
CA CYS A 115 -8.08 -3.30 -15.20
C CYS A 115 -8.03 -3.19 -13.68
N SER A 116 -6.87 -2.85 -13.12
CA SER A 116 -6.68 -2.68 -11.68
C SER A 116 -7.63 -1.63 -11.09
N VAL A 117 -7.76 -0.49 -11.77
CA VAL A 117 -8.70 0.58 -11.38
C VAL A 117 -10.14 0.06 -11.36
N GLN A 118 -10.54 -0.71 -12.38
CA GLN A 118 -11.89 -1.26 -12.48
C GLN A 118 -12.17 -2.31 -11.40
N GLU A 119 -11.22 -3.19 -11.09
CA GLU A 119 -11.36 -4.18 -10.02
C GLU A 119 -11.45 -3.50 -8.65
N HIS A 120 -10.59 -2.52 -8.39
CA HIS A 120 -10.65 -1.76 -7.15
C HIS A 120 -12.02 -1.06 -6.97
N GLN A 121 -12.54 -0.43 -8.03
CA GLN A 121 -13.87 0.18 -8.00
C GLN A 121 -14.96 -0.84 -7.67
N ARG A 122 -14.93 -2.02 -8.28
CA ARG A 122 -15.88 -3.11 -7.95
C ARG A 122 -15.73 -3.55 -6.50
N TYR A 123 -14.50 -3.68 -6.00
CA TYR A 123 -14.23 -4.03 -4.61
C TYR A 123 -14.88 -3.02 -3.65
N LEU A 124 -14.65 -1.71 -3.85
CA LEU A 124 -15.23 -0.65 -3.02
C LEU A 124 -16.76 -0.66 -3.05
N LEU A 125 -17.36 -0.82 -4.24
CA LEU A 125 -18.82 -0.85 -4.40
C LEU A 125 -19.45 -2.07 -3.71
N ARG A 126 -18.78 -3.22 -3.76
CA ARG A 126 -19.29 -4.48 -3.20
C ARG A 126 -19.06 -4.59 -1.69
N HIS A 127 -17.85 -4.32 -1.22
CA HIS A 127 -17.45 -4.60 0.17
C HIS A 127 -17.60 -3.39 1.09
N ARG A 128 -17.55 -2.16 0.55
CA ARG A 128 -17.69 -0.90 1.29
C ARG A 128 -16.85 -0.89 2.60
N PRO A 129 -15.53 -1.08 2.52
CA PRO A 129 -14.67 -1.12 3.70
C PRO A 129 -14.76 0.20 4.47
N GLN A 130 -15.30 0.16 5.69
CA GLN A 130 -15.59 1.39 6.45
C GLN A 130 -14.34 2.04 7.05
N CYS A 131 -13.30 1.25 7.37
CA CYS A 131 -12.12 1.75 8.11
C CYS A 131 -11.30 2.78 7.33
N ILE A 132 -11.44 2.84 5.99
CA ILE A 132 -10.70 3.79 5.14
C ILE A 132 -11.47 5.10 4.89
N LEU A 133 -12.62 5.29 5.53
CA LEU A 133 -13.42 6.51 5.35
C LEU A 133 -13.07 7.61 6.37
N ASN A 134 -12.41 7.26 7.48
CA ASN A 134 -11.97 8.23 8.48
C ASN A 134 -10.56 8.74 8.18
N LYS A 135 -10.40 10.06 8.21
CA LYS A 135 -9.08 10.70 8.13
C LYS A 135 -8.33 10.55 9.47
N PRO A 136 -7.06 10.10 9.49
CA PRO A 136 -6.27 10.07 10.73
C PRO A 136 -5.97 11.49 11.22
N LEU A 137 -5.76 11.66 12.52
CA LEU A 137 -5.30 12.94 13.07
C LEU A 137 -3.85 13.18 12.63
N SER A 138 -3.49 14.44 12.42
CA SER A 138 -2.12 14.81 12.03
C SER A 138 -1.07 14.41 13.08
N THR A 139 -1.49 14.28 14.34
CA THR A 139 -0.66 13.81 15.46
C THR A 139 -0.49 12.28 15.50
N ASP A 140 -1.30 11.52 14.76
CA ASP A 140 -1.19 10.05 14.68
C ASP A 140 -0.20 9.61 13.58
N ILE A 141 0.25 10.53 12.73
CA ILE A 141 1.24 10.30 11.68
C ILE A 141 2.62 10.32 12.30
N VAL A 142 3.33 9.19 12.18
CA VAL A 142 4.66 8.98 12.77
C VAL A 142 5.81 9.21 11.79
N THR A 143 5.50 9.44 10.51
CA THR A 143 6.49 9.73 9.46
C THR A 143 6.83 11.22 9.45
N PRO A 144 8.05 11.61 9.05
CA PRO A 144 8.40 13.02 8.85
C PRO A 144 7.45 13.70 7.86
N ALA A 145 7.07 14.95 8.12
CA ALA A 145 6.10 15.65 7.28
C ALA A 145 6.64 15.93 5.86
N VAL A 146 5.85 15.57 4.84
CA VAL A 146 6.20 15.72 3.43
C VAL A 146 5.34 16.80 2.79
N CYS A 147 5.99 17.88 2.35
CA CYS A 147 5.30 18.94 1.62
C CYS A 147 4.91 18.44 0.22
N GLY A 148 3.64 18.61 -0.19
CA GLY A 148 3.16 18.22 -1.52
C GLY A 148 2.55 16.82 -1.62
N ASN A 149 2.39 16.10 -0.51
CA ASN A 149 1.80 14.75 -0.48
C ASN A 149 0.25 14.74 -0.35
N TYR A 150 -0.40 15.89 -0.45
CA TYR A 150 -1.86 16.06 -0.33
C TYR A 150 -2.45 15.74 1.06
N PHE A 151 -1.62 15.69 2.12
CA PHE A 151 -2.07 15.52 3.49
C PHE A 151 -1.49 16.62 4.41
N VAL A 152 -2.29 17.09 5.39
CA VAL A 152 -1.83 18.07 6.39
C VAL A 152 -1.27 17.33 7.59
N GLU A 153 0.02 17.56 7.88
CA GLU A 153 0.78 16.87 8.92
C GLU A 153 1.22 17.88 10.00
N TRP A 154 1.39 17.45 11.25
CA TRP A 154 1.55 18.35 12.40
C TRP A 154 2.74 19.31 12.28
N GLU A 155 3.88 18.84 11.77
CA GLU A 155 5.07 19.70 11.62
C GLU A 155 4.93 20.74 10.49
N LYS A 156 3.89 20.61 9.65
CA LYS A 156 3.61 21.51 8.53
C LYS A 156 2.14 21.91 8.58
N ASN A 157 1.84 22.96 9.32
CA ASN A 157 0.54 23.66 9.28
C ASN A 157 0.22 24.31 7.91
N VAL A 158 0.86 23.86 6.82
CA VAL A 158 0.63 24.34 5.44
C VAL A 158 0.81 23.17 4.47
N MET A 159 -0.28 22.80 3.77
CA MET A 159 -0.24 21.91 2.61
C MET A 159 0.03 22.76 1.37
N TRP A 160 1.21 22.61 0.76
CA TRP A 160 1.51 23.23 -0.52
C TRP A 160 1.22 22.24 -1.64
N PHE A 161 0.62 22.74 -2.72
CA PHE A 161 0.39 21.95 -3.92
C PHE A 161 1.50 22.23 -4.94
N SER A 162 1.87 21.22 -5.73
CA SER A 162 2.66 21.49 -6.94
C SER A 162 1.80 22.34 -7.90
N SER A 163 2.41 23.36 -8.48
CA SER A 163 1.76 24.42 -9.29
C SER A 163 1.04 23.92 -10.56
N GLY A 164 1.02 22.61 -10.82
CA GLY A 164 0.37 22.00 -11.98
C GLY A 164 -0.86 21.14 -11.66
N LEU A 165 -1.21 20.91 -10.39
CA LEU A 165 -2.26 19.92 -10.02
C LEU A 165 -3.38 20.44 -9.11
N SER A 166 -3.30 21.66 -8.54
CA SER A 166 -4.39 22.16 -7.68
C SER A 166 -5.37 23.10 -8.38
N LYS A 167 -6.66 22.81 -8.21
CA LYS A 167 -7.76 23.80 -8.33
C LYS A 167 -7.98 24.59 -7.04
N VAL A 168 -7.19 24.32 -6.00
CA VAL A 168 -7.30 24.94 -4.67
C VAL A 168 -6.30 26.09 -4.62
N PRO A 169 -6.73 27.32 -4.26
CA PRO A 169 -5.82 28.45 -4.07
C PRO A 169 -4.72 28.08 -3.09
N ALA A 170 -3.46 28.32 -3.47
CA ALA A 170 -2.33 28.11 -2.58
C ALA A 170 -2.50 28.99 -1.33
N ALA A 171 -2.51 28.37 -0.14
CA ALA A 171 -2.38 29.12 1.10
C ALA A 171 -0.93 29.61 1.21
N ASN A 172 -0.75 30.92 1.04
CA ASN A 172 0.56 31.55 0.95
C ASN A 172 1.12 31.80 2.37
N ALA A 173 2.13 31.07 2.81
CA ALA A 173 2.85 31.36 4.06
C ALA A 173 4.15 32.14 3.77
N ALA A 174 4.02 33.33 3.19
CA ALA A 174 5.13 34.27 3.05
C ALA A 174 5.26 35.24 4.25
N ASN A 175 4.63 34.96 5.41
CA ASN A 175 4.63 35.87 6.57
C ASN A 175 4.42 35.14 7.93
N LEU A 176 5.20 34.10 8.23
CA LEU A 176 5.47 33.65 9.61
C LEU A 176 6.93 33.24 9.77
#